data_AF-A0A378MXM6-F1
#
_entry.id   AF-A0A378MXM6-F1
#
_cell.length_a   1.000
_cell.length_b   1.000
_cell.length_c   1.000
_cell.angle_alpha   90.00
_cell.angle_beta   90.00
_cell.angle_gamma   90.00
#
_symmetry.space_group_name_H-M   'P 1'
#
loop_
_entity.id
_entity.type
_entity.pdbx_description
1 polymer ?
#
loop_
_entity_poly.entity_id
_entity_poly.type
_entity_poly.pdbx_seq_one_letter_code
_entity_poly.pdbx_strand_id
1 'polypeptide(L)'
;MIFLESAELRVKNNQDLTLGFWRRNVDMLIEFNGFSVLGNGGTITHKQMESFVREQYEKFDIQRKCLKQKEADWEDLQALEKLESELTR
;
A
#
# COMPACT_ATOMS: atom_id res chain seq x y z
N MET A 1 13.62 -11.31 -8.46
CA MET A 1 12.68 -11.34 -7.32
C MET A 1 13.21 -12.39 -6.36
N ILE A 2 14.18 -12.03 -5.50
CA ILE A 2 15.16 -12.97 -4.92
C ILE A 2 14.52 -14.00 -3.95
N PHE A 3 13.41 -13.64 -3.29
CA PHE A 3 12.81 -14.46 -2.24
C PHE A 3 12.24 -15.80 -2.73
N LEU A 4 11.38 -15.78 -3.75
CA LEU A 4 10.77 -17.00 -4.32
C LEU A 4 11.79 -17.86 -5.07
N GLU A 5 12.75 -17.22 -5.73
CA GLU A 5 13.85 -17.89 -6.44
C GLU A 5 14.72 -18.70 -5.46
N SER A 6 15.03 -18.15 -4.27
CA SER A 6 15.82 -18.85 -3.25
C SER A 6 15.09 -20.07 -2.68
N ALA A 7 13.77 -19.99 -2.54
CA ALA A 7 12.92 -21.07 -2.06
C ALA A 7 12.83 -22.22 -3.06
N GLU A 8 12.64 -21.87 -4.33
CA GLU A 8 12.61 -22.84 -5.43
C GLU A 8 13.94 -23.59 -5.53
N LEU A 9 15.07 -22.89 -5.45
CA LEU A 9 16.40 -23.50 -5.45
C LEU A 9 16.60 -24.47 -4.28
N ARG A 10 16.06 -24.13 -3.10
CA ARG A 10 16.18 -24.96 -1.91
C ARG A 10 15.40 -26.26 -2.01
N VAL A 11 14.19 -26.21 -2.57
CA VAL A 11 13.38 -27.39 -2.88
C VAL A 11 14.09 -28.25 -3.94
N LYS A 12 14.64 -27.62 -4.99
CA LYS A 12 15.45 -28.32 -6.01
C LYS A 12 16.68 -29.02 -5.43
N ASN A 13 17.25 -28.48 -4.35
CA ASN A 13 18.37 -29.06 -3.63
C ASN A 13 17.96 -30.08 -2.55
N ASN A 14 16.71 -30.56 -2.54
CA ASN A 14 16.17 -31.51 -1.56
C ASN A 14 16.36 -31.08 -0.10
N GLN A 15 16.29 -29.77 0.17
CA GLN A 15 16.41 -29.23 1.52
C GLN A 15 15.03 -28.85 2.09
N ASP A 16 14.80 -29.21 3.35
CA ASP A 16 13.52 -29.02 4.02
C ASP A 16 13.12 -27.56 4.19
N LEU A 17 12.00 -27.19 3.60
CA LEU A 17 11.44 -25.85 3.61
C LEU A 17 10.43 -25.67 4.75
N THR A 18 10.90 -25.58 5.99
CA THR A 18 10.05 -25.45 7.18
C THR A 18 9.57 -24.01 7.42
N LEU A 19 8.44 -23.84 8.11
CA LEU A 19 7.94 -22.51 8.52
C LEU A 19 8.96 -21.76 9.40
N GLY A 20 9.71 -22.47 10.24
CA GLY A 20 10.77 -21.87 11.06
C GLY A 20 11.94 -21.33 10.23
N PHE A 21 12.36 -22.05 9.19
CA PHE A 21 13.34 -21.54 8.23
C PHE A 21 12.81 -20.30 7.51
N TRP A 22 11.57 -20.36 7.02
CA TRP A 22 10.96 -19.24 6.32
C TRP A 22 10.88 -17.97 7.16
N ARG A 23 10.42 -18.10 8.41
CA ARG A 23 10.29 -16.97 9.33
C ARG A 23 11.63 -16.27 9.55
N ARG A 24 12.71 -17.02 9.78
CA ARG A 24 14.07 -16.45 9.94
C ARG A 24 14.56 -15.70 8.70
N ASN A 25 14.30 -16.22 7.50
CA ASN A 25 14.74 -15.56 6.27
C ASN A 25 13.98 -14.25 6.01
N VAL A 26 12.68 -14.22 6.34
CA VAL A 26 11.88 -13.00 6.27
C VAL A 26 12.37 -11.98 7.29
N ASP A 27 12.63 -12.40 8.53
CA ASP A 27 13.17 -11.52 9.58
C ASP A 27 14.50 -10.88 9.13
N MET A 28 15.44 -11.69 8.61
CA MET A 28 16.72 -11.19 8.07
C MET A 28 16.54 -10.22 6.90
N LEU A 29 15.57 -10.45 6.02
CA LEU A 29 15.29 -9.56 4.90
C LEU A 29 14.75 -8.22 5.39
N ILE A 30 13.86 -8.22 6.38
CA ILE A 30 13.33 -7.00 7.00
C ILE A 30 14.47 -6.19 7.63
N GLU A 31 15.34 -6.84 8.42
CA GLU A 31 16.52 -6.20 9.02
C GLU A 31 17.48 -5.63 7.98
N PHE A 32 17.74 -6.39 6.91
CA PHE A 32 18.61 -5.96 5.81
C PHE A 32 18.11 -4.69 5.10
N ASN A 33 16.78 -4.51 5.03
CA ASN A 33 16.17 -3.30 4.46
C ASN A 33 16.12 -2.12 5.44
N GLY A 34 16.73 -2.25 6.63
CA GLY A 34 16.78 -1.19 7.64
C GLY A 34 15.52 -1.08 8.49
N PHE A 35 14.62 -2.07 8.43
CA PHE A 35 13.41 -2.10 9.25
C PHE A 35 13.63 -3.00 10.49
N SER A 36 13.04 -2.61 11.61
CA SER A 36 13.10 -3.40 12.85
C SER A 36 12.09 -4.55 12.79
N VAL A 37 12.54 -5.79 13.03
CA VAL A 37 11.66 -6.94 13.15
C VAL A 37 10.83 -6.81 14.42
N LEU A 38 9.51 -7.02 14.30
CA LEU A 38 8.60 -6.99 15.44
C LEU A 38 8.80 -8.27 16.27
N GLY A 39 9.46 -8.15 17.42
CA GLY A 39 9.73 -9.28 18.32
C GLY A 39 8.51 -9.85 19.04
N ASN A 40 7.37 -9.13 19.00
CA ASN A 40 6.09 -9.57 19.55
C ASN A 40 4.96 -9.25 18.55
N GLY A 41 3.76 -9.79 18.77
CA GLY A 41 2.57 -9.47 17.96
C GLY A 41 2.08 -8.01 18.09
N GLY A 42 2.91 -7.12 18.67
CA GLY A 42 2.54 -5.79 19.11
C GLY A 42 1.77 -5.81 20.44
N THR A 43 1.61 -4.63 21.02
CA THR A 43 0.71 -4.35 22.16
C THR A 43 -0.67 -3.87 21.70
N ILE A 44 -0.85 -3.68 20.38
CA ILE A 44 -2.07 -3.14 19.79
C ILE A 44 -3.06 -4.28 19.58
N THR A 45 -4.19 -4.20 20.29
CA THR A 45 -5.29 -5.14 20.10
C THR A 45 -5.96 -4.95 18.74
N HIS A 46 -6.65 -5.97 18.25
CA HIS A 46 -7.40 -5.92 17.00
C HIS A 46 -8.35 -4.69 16.93
N LYS A 47 -9.08 -4.40 18.01
CA LYS A 47 -9.98 -3.24 18.10
C LYS A 47 -9.24 -1.89 17.97
N GLN A 48 -8.06 -1.77 18.57
CA GLN A 48 -7.24 -0.55 18.47
C GLN A 48 -6.71 -0.37 17.05
N MET A 49 -6.26 -1.46 16.41
CA MET A 49 -5.84 -1.46 15.02
C MET A 49 -6.99 -1.05 14.08
N GLU A 50 -8.19 -1.62 14.25
CA GLU A 50 -9.37 -1.26 13.44
C GLU A 50 -9.74 0.22 13.57
N SER A 51 -9.73 0.76 14.79
CA SER A 51 -10.04 2.17 15.04
C SER A 51 -9.02 3.08 14.35
N PHE A 52 -7.73 2.77 14.48
CA PHE A 52 -6.67 3.55 13.86
C PHE A 52 -6.77 3.51 12.34
N VAL A 53 -6.90 2.32 11.76
CA VAL A 53 -7.01 2.14 10.30
C VAL A 53 -8.21 2.91 9.76
N ARG A 54 -9.38 2.82 10.41
CA ARG A 54 -10.58 3.56 9.99
C ARG A 54 -10.33 5.06 9.91
N GLU A 55 -9.68 5.63 10.93
CA GLU A 55 -9.34 7.06 10.95
C GLU A 55 -8.39 7.44 9.79
N GLN A 56 -7.38 6.62 9.50
CA GLN A 56 -6.46 6.89 8.39
C GLN A 56 -7.17 6.85 7.03
N TYR A 57 -8.04 5.86 6.83
CA TYR A 57 -8.81 5.74 5.59
C TYR A 57 -9.82 6.88 5.41
N GLU A 58 -10.42 7.36 6.49
CA GLU A 58 -11.33 8.52 6.45
C GLU A 58 -10.59 9.80 6.04
N LYS A 59 -9.41 10.05 6.63
CA LYS A 59 -8.55 11.18 6.22
C LYS A 59 -8.15 11.10 4.76
N PHE A 60 -7.82 9.90 4.28
CA PHE A 60 -7.48 9.68 2.88
C PHE A 60 -8.70 9.91 1.96
N ASP A 61 -9.88 9.40 2.33
CA ASP A 61 -11.09 9.54 1.54
C ASP A 61 -11.51 11.01 1.38
N ILE A 62 -11.43 11.79 2.47
CA ILE A 62 -11.72 13.24 2.43
C ILE A 62 -10.78 13.96 1.47
N GLN A 63 -9.47 13.71 1.57
CA GLN A 63 -8.48 14.33 0.68
C GLN A 63 -8.72 13.94 -0.78
N ARG A 64 -8.96 12.65 -1.03
CA ARG A 64 -9.27 12.13 -2.37
C ARG A 64 -10.52 12.78 -2.96
N LYS A 65 -11.59 12.92 -2.18
CA LYS A 65 -12.84 13.56 -2.63
C LYS A 65 -12.64 15.04 -2.94
N CYS A 66 -11.90 15.75 -2.10
CA CYS A 66 -11.58 17.16 -2.33
C CYS A 66 -10.76 17.36 -3.62
N LEU A 67 -9.78 16.50 -3.88
CA LEU A 67 -9.02 16.53 -5.13
C LEU A 67 -9.90 16.26 -6.34
N LYS A 68 -10.74 15.23 -6.29
CA LYS A 68 -11.68 14.90 -7.37
C LYS A 68 -12.67 16.04 -7.66
N GLN A 69 -13.16 16.71 -6.63
CA GLN A 69 -14.06 17.84 -6.81
C GLN A 69 -13.37 18.98 -7.56
N LYS A 70 -12.13 19.33 -7.18
CA LYS A 70 -11.35 20.37 -7.86
C LYS A 70 -11.05 20.02 -9.32
N GLU A 71 -10.77 18.75 -9.59
CA GLU A 71 -10.51 18.25 -10.95
C GLU A 71 -11.77 18.37 -11.82
N ALA A 72 -12.92 17.92 -11.30
CA ALA A 72 -14.20 18.08 -11.98
C ALA A 72 -14.57 19.56 -12.22
N ASP A 73 -14.40 20.41 -11.22
CA ASP A 73 -14.66 21.85 -11.36
C ASP A 73 -13.78 22.49 -12.46
N TRP A 74 -12.53 22.03 -12.60
CA TRP A 74 -11.62 22.49 -13.64
C TRP A 74 -12.02 21.98 -15.03
N GLU A 75 -12.40 20.71 -15.15
CA GLU A 75 -12.89 20.11 -16.40
C GLU A 75 -14.18 20.80 -16.86
N ASP A 76 -15.11 21.08 -15.95
CA ASP A 76 -16.35 21.80 -16.24
C ASP A 76 -16.06 23.22 -16.75
N LEU A 77 -15.11 23.94 -16.13
CA LEU A 77 -14.70 25.27 -16.59
C LEU A 77 -14.14 25.22 -18.02
N GLN A 78 -13.27 24.26 -18.31
CA GLN A 78 -12.70 24.07 -19.65
C GLN A 78 -13.78 23.74 -20.69
N ALA A 79 -14.78 22.93 -20.32
CA ALA A 79 -15.90 22.61 -21.19
C ALA A 79 -16.76 23.84 -21.51
N LEU A 80 -17.00 24.71 -20.51
CA LEU A 80 -17.72 25.97 -20.68
C LEU A 80 -16.96 26.95 -21.59
N GLU A 81 -15.66 27.15 -21.37
CA GLU A 81 -14.81 28.02 -22.22
C GLU A 81 -14.83 27.55 -23.69
N LYS A 82 -14.77 26.23 -23.90
CA LYS A 82 -14.85 25.65 -25.24
C LYS A 82 -16.20 25.94 -25.90
N LEU A 83 -17.31 25.72 -25.20
CA LEU A 83 -18.66 26.02 -25.69
C LEU A 83 -18.83 27.51 -26.05
N GLU A 84 -18.32 28.43 -25.23
CA GLU A 84 -18.36 29.87 -25.53
C GLU A 84 -17.58 30.20 -26.81
N SER A 85 -16.40 29.59 -26.99
CA SER A 85 -15.60 29.78 -28.20
C SER A 85 -16.27 29.24 -29.46
N GLU A 86 -17.06 28.16 -29.35
CA GLU A 86 -17.82 27.57 -30.46
C GLU A 86 -19.03 28.43 -30.85
N LEU A 87 -19.70 29.07 -29.89
CA LEU A 87 -20.85 29.94 -30.12
C LEU A 87 -20.48 31.34 -30.62
N THR A 88 -19.29 31.83 -30.28
CA THR A 88 -18.80 33.15 -30.70
C THR A 88 -18.16 33.14 -32.10
N ARG A 89 -18.00 31.95 -32.70
CA ARG A 89 -17.42 31.74 -34.03
C ARG A 89 -18.48 31.65 -35.12
#